data_AF-A0A6A5KEN3-F1
#
_entry.id   AF-A0A6A5KEN3-F1
#
_cell.length_a   1.000
_cell.length_b   1.000
_cell.length_c   1.000
_cell.angle_alpha   90.00
_cell.angle_beta   90.00
_cell.angle_gamma   90.00
#
_symmetry.space_group_name_H-M   'P 1'
#
loop_
_entity.id
_entity.type
_entity.pdbx_description
1 polymer ?
#
loop_
_entity_poly.entity_id
_entity_poly.type
_entity_poly.pdbx_seq_one_letter_code
_entity_poly.pdbx_strand_id
1 'polypeptide(L)'
;MARDQGYGTAVVKGIQLLQLLLSNTTNATRHSALTDEKELARHGYERQDNAHFKIDCIREALRGLDVDDKLVNNGGKNEIVYYIHNRDSVVNGVEYPMTTAYFNQISNPASGILIADTNITPSHAGRLLDNPIETYPPLSHWSDVAFLQYLGPRPLPLRFVVRISIQNVEMYRVLHKSEEGRAILGTPHGSGVAWMLIQHQKHLGVRRLEKVMVFYAPKEGDLWRWPSLLFWIA
;
A
#
# COMPACT_ATOMS: atom_id res chain seq x y z
N MET A 1 8.00 32.55 -1.18
CA MET A 1 7.01 31.49 -1.47
C MET A 1 6.68 30.81 -0.15
N ALA A 2 5.45 30.93 0.33
CA ALA A 2 5.04 30.27 1.56
C ALA A 2 5.07 28.75 1.31
N ARG A 3 5.87 28.00 2.08
CA ARG A 3 5.79 26.54 2.06
C ARG A 3 4.39 26.16 2.51
N ASP A 4 3.68 25.40 1.67
CA ASP A 4 2.30 24.97 1.90
C ASP A 4 2.18 24.26 3.27
N GLN A 5 1.16 24.61 4.05
CA GLN A 5 0.87 24.03 5.37
C GLN A 5 0.74 22.49 5.30
N GLY A 6 0.25 21.96 4.17
CA GLY A 6 0.18 20.52 3.91
C GLY A 6 1.56 19.84 3.84
N TYR A 7 2.53 20.48 3.19
CA TYR A 7 3.90 19.94 3.06
C TYR A 7 4.60 19.85 4.42
N GLY A 8 4.53 20.92 5.23
CA GLY A 8 5.13 20.92 6.57
C GLY A 8 4.56 19.82 7.48
N THR A 9 3.24 19.60 7.42
CA THR A 9 2.55 18.53 8.17
C THR A 9 3.05 17.15 7.73
N ALA A 10 3.21 16.93 6.42
CA ALA A 10 3.72 15.69 5.88
C ALA A 10 5.18 15.43 6.32
N VAL A 11 6.04 16.46 6.32
CA VAL A 11 7.43 16.34 6.79
C VAL A 11 7.49 15.89 8.24
N VAL A 12 6.71 16.52 9.13
CA VAL A 12 6.68 16.18 10.57
C VAL A 12 6.25 14.72 10.78
N LYS A 13 5.15 14.31 10.13
CA LYS A 13 4.67 12.93 10.21
C LYS A 13 5.69 11.94 9.65
N GLY A 14 6.36 12.29 8.55
CA GLY A 14 7.41 11.48 7.96
C GLY A 14 8.62 11.29 8.87
N ILE A 15 9.05 12.34 9.59
CA ILE A 15 10.12 12.24 10.57
C ILE A 15 9.76 11.23 11.67
N GLN A 16 8.54 11.30 12.20
CA GLN A 16 8.06 10.37 13.23
C GLN A 16 8.05 8.93 12.72
N LEU A 17 7.53 8.69 11.52
CA LEU A 17 7.51 7.36 10.90
C LEU A 17 8.91 6.83 10.64
N LEU A 18 9.83 7.68 10.18
CA LEU A 18 11.23 7.28 9.98
C LEU A 18 11.90 6.91 11.31
N GLN A 19 11.65 7.66 12.38
CA GLN A 19 12.16 7.33 13.71
C GLN A 19 11.62 5.98 14.21
N LEU A 20 10.34 5.69 13.97
CA LEU A 20 9.74 4.39 14.31
C LEU A 20 10.40 3.25 13.52
N LEU A 21 10.61 3.42 12.21
CA LEU A 21 11.30 2.43 11.36
C LEU A 21 12.75 2.17 11.80
N LEU A 22 13.44 3.18 12.33
CA LEU A 22 14.82 3.06 12.80
C LEU A 22 14.94 2.56 14.24
N SER A 23 13.85 2.58 15.02
CA SER A 23 13.86 2.12 16.39
C SER A 23 13.92 0.59 16.46
N ASN A 24 14.98 0.04 17.04
CA ASN A 24 15.12 -1.40 17.28
C ASN A 24 14.22 -1.92 18.43
N THR A 25 13.34 -1.07 18.97
CA THR A 25 12.41 -1.44 20.04
C THR A 25 11.15 -2.07 19.45
N THR A 26 11.11 -3.40 19.44
CA THR A 26 9.89 -4.19 19.23
C THR A 26 8.97 -4.00 20.44
N ASN A 27 8.21 -2.91 20.45
CA ASN A 27 7.17 -2.69 21.45
C ASN A 27 5.92 -3.46 21.02
N ALA A 28 5.40 -4.34 21.88
CA ALA A 28 4.29 -5.24 21.53
C ALA A 28 3.05 -4.50 21.00
N THR A 29 2.82 -3.27 21.47
CA THR A 29 1.73 -2.37 21.06
C THR A 29 1.82 -1.86 19.62
N ARG A 30 2.96 -2.07 18.94
CA ARG A 30 3.16 -1.64 17.55
C ARG A 30 2.80 -2.73 16.54
N HIS A 31 2.61 -3.97 16.97
CA HIS A 31 2.32 -5.07 16.06
C HIS A 31 0.81 -5.19 15.81
N SER A 32 0.45 -5.33 14.53
CA SER A 32 -0.92 -5.64 14.16
C SER A 32 -1.25 -7.09 14.54
N ALA A 33 -2.47 -7.30 15.05
CA ALA A 33 -3.02 -8.63 15.27
C ALA A 33 -3.52 -9.28 13.96
N LEU A 34 -3.71 -8.50 12.91
CA LEU A 34 -4.22 -8.93 11.60
C LEU A 34 -3.11 -9.66 10.84
N THR A 35 -3.10 -10.98 10.95
CA THR A 35 -1.99 -11.83 10.48
C THR A 35 -2.42 -13.06 9.67
N ASP A 36 -3.72 -13.24 9.47
CA ASP A 36 -4.32 -14.32 8.69
C ASP A 36 -5.15 -13.71 7.56
N GLU A 37 -4.97 -14.18 6.33
CA GLU A 37 -5.74 -13.70 5.17
C GLU A 37 -7.27 -13.81 5.41
N LYS A 38 -7.70 -14.79 6.22
CA LYS A 38 -9.12 -14.95 6.60
C LYS A 38 -9.70 -13.73 7.32
N GLU A 39 -8.87 -12.85 7.87
CA GLU A 39 -9.30 -11.59 8.45
C GLU A 39 -9.99 -10.69 7.41
N LEU A 40 -9.63 -10.77 6.12
CA LEU A 40 -10.32 -10.05 5.05
C LEU A 40 -11.81 -10.43 5.03
N ALA A 41 -12.11 -11.72 4.95
CA ALA A 41 -13.48 -12.22 4.93
C ALA A 41 -14.23 -11.92 6.24
N ARG A 42 -13.57 -12.04 7.40
CA ARG A 42 -14.15 -11.71 8.72
C ARG A 42 -14.57 -10.24 8.83
N HIS A 43 -13.85 -9.35 8.15
CA HIS A 43 -14.13 -7.92 8.11
C HIS A 43 -14.92 -7.49 6.86
N GLY A 44 -15.65 -8.40 6.21
CA GLY A 44 -16.58 -8.04 5.14
C GLY A 44 -15.96 -7.86 3.75
N TYR A 45 -14.68 -8.20 3.56
CA TYR A 45 -14.03 -8.16 2.25
C TYR A 45 -14.21 -9.47 1.47
N GLU A 46 -14.48 -9.36 0.18
CA GLU A 46 -14.56 -10.48 -0.74
C GLU A 46 -13.57 -10.30 -1.89
N ARG A 47 -12.88 -11.39 -2.24
CA ARG A 47 -11.99 -11.44 -3.40
C ARG A 47 -12.82 -11.38 -4.68
N GLN A 48 -12.32 -10.66 -5.67
CA GLN A 48 -12.96 -10.47 -6.96
C GLN A 48 -11.95 -10.78 -8.07
N ASP A 49 -12.37 -11.51 -9.10
CA ASP A 49 -11.48 -11.96 -10.19
C ASP A 49 -11.56 -11.08 -11.46
N ASN A 50 -12.41 -10.04 -11.44
CA ASN A 50 -12.66 -9.15 -12.58
C ASN A 50 -11.78 -7.89 -12.59
N ALA A 51 -10.80 -7.79 -11.70
CA ALA A 51 -9.87 -6.67 -11.72
C ALA A 51 -8.99 -6.68 -12.96
N HIS A 52 -8.78 -5.49 -13.51
CA HIS A 52 -7.93 -5.29 -14.67
C HIS A 52 -6.79 -4.34 -14.31
N PHE A 53 -5.57 -4.75 -14.65
CA PHE A 53 -4.39 -3.93 -14.49
C PHE A 53 -3.57 -3.95 -15.78
N LYS A 54 -3.15 -2.77 -16.24
CA LYS A 54 -2.34 -2.63 -17.45
C LYS A 54 -0.85 -2.62 -17.09
N ILE A 55 -0.26 -3.79 -16.91
CA ILE A 55 1.16 -3.93 -16.50
C ILE A 55 2.15 -3.23 -17.45
N ASP A 56 1.76 -3.01 -18.71
CA ASP A 56 2.55 -2.28 -19.71
C ASP A 56 3.01 -0.90 -19.24
N CYS A 57 2.26 -0.22 -18.36
CA CYS A 57 2.61 1.13 -17.87
C CYS A 57 3.87 1.13 -16.99
N ILE A 58 4.20 -0.01 -16.37
CA ILE A 58 5.34 -0.17 -15.45
C ILE A 58 6.32 -1.26 -15.88
N ARG A 59 6.11 -1.90 -17.03
CA ARG A 59 6.93 -3.01 -17.55
C ARG A 59 8.43 -2.72 -17.53
N GLU A 60 8.84 -1.55 -18.02
CA GLU A 60 10.26 -1.16 -18.03
C GLU A 60 10.84 -0.97 -16.62
N ALA A 61 10.03 -0.47 -15.68
CA ALA A 61 10.43 -0.36 -14.28
C ALA A 61 10.61 -1.73 -13.64
N LEU A 62 9.71 -2.69 -13.91
CA LEU A 62 9.82 -4.07 -13.42
C LEU A 62 11.08 -4.76 -13.97
N ARG A 63 11.35 -4.63 -15.27
CA ARG A 63 12.57 -5.14 -15.91
C ARG A 63 13.83 -4.56 -15.28
N GLY A 64 13.84 -3.25 -15.03
CA GLY A 64 14.95 -2.57 -14.36
C GLY A 64 15.19 -3.02 -12.91
N LEU A 65 14.20 -3.67 -12.28
CA LEU A 65 14.29 -4.25 -10.94
C LEU A 65 14.58 -5.76 -10.94
N ASP A 66 14.76 -6.37 -12.10
CA ASP A 66 14.86 -7.83 -12.26
C ASP A 66 13.62 -8.56 -11.71
N VAL A 67 12.45 -8.00 -12.02
CA VAL A 67 11.14 -8.54 -11.68
C VAL A 67 10.42 -8.93 -12.98
N ASP A 68 9.69 -10.05 -12.93
CA ASP A 68 8.81 -10.47 -14.02
C ASP A 68 7.90 -9.31 -14.46
N ASP A 69 7.74 -9.10 -15.76
CA ASP A 69 7.01 -7.96 -16.33
C ASP A 69 5.64 -8.36 -16.91
N LYS A 70 5.17 -9.56 -16.56
CA LYS A 70 3.93 -10.16 -17.05
C LYS A 70 3.02 -10.55 -15.89
N LEU A 71 1.73 -10.50 -16.16
CA LEU A 71 0.70 -11.04 -15.27
C LEU A 71 0.63 -12.57 -15.40
N VAL A 72 0.13 -13.25 -14.37
CA VAL A 72 -0.05 -14.71 -14.35
C VAL A 72 -0.87 -15.21 -15.55
N ASN A 73 -1.94 -14.50 -15.93
CA ASN A 73 -2.78 -14.85 -17.08
C ASN A 73 -2.05 -14.74 -18.44
N ASN A 74 -0.88 -14.10 -18.47
CA ASN A 74 -0.01 -13.97 -19.63
C ASN A 74 1.31 -14.76 -19.45
N GLY A 75 1.30 -15.77 -18.56
CA GLY A 75 2.45 -16.64 -18.28
C GLY A 75 3.54 -16.02 -17.42
N GLY A 76 3.24 -14.91 -16.73
CA GLY A 76 4.14 -14.24 -15.79
C GLY A 76 3.98 -14.69 -14.34
N LYS A 77 4.51 -13.89 -13.42
CA LYS A 77 4.49 -14.16 -11.97
C LYS A 77 3.77 -13.11 -11.14
N ASN A 78 3.25 -12.07 -11.78
CA ASN A 78 2.52 -11.00 -11.10
C ASN A 78 1.03 -11.35 -11.04
N GLU A 79 0.51 -11.54 -9.83
CA GLU A 79 -0.89 -11.88 -9.58
C GLU A 79 -1.68 -10.63 -9.21
N ILE A 80 -2.84 -10.41 -9.83
CA ILE A 80 -3.78 -9.38 -9.40
C ILE A 80 -4.53 -9.89 -8.18
N VAL A 81 -4.48 -9.15 -7.09
CA VAL A 81 -5.16 -9.45 -5.83
C VAL A 81 -6.11 -8.29 -5.51
N TYR A 82 -7.40 -8.52 -5.75
CA TYR A 82 -8.43 -7.50 -5.64
C TYR A 82 -9.51 -7.93 -4.66
N TYR A 83 -9.80 -7.06 -3.69
CA TYR A 83 -10.82 -7.28 -2.68
C TYR A 83 -11.75 -6.06 -2.58
N ILE A 84 -13.04 -6.32 -2.40
CA ILE A 84 -14.07 -5.30 -2.18
C ILE A 84 -14.77 -5.54 -0.83
N HIS A 85 -15.05 -4.47 -0.10
CA HIS A 85 -15.83 -4.44 1.14
C HIS A 85 -17.31 -4.32 0.79
N ASN A 86 -17.93 -5.45 0.43
CA ASN A 86 -19.29 -5.56 -0.09
C ASN A 86 -20.22 -6.40 0.79
N ARG A 87 -19.77 -6.74 2.01
CA ARG A 87 -20.61 -7.41 3.01
C ARG A 87 -20.57 -6.66 4.33
N ASP A 88 -21.72 -6.63 4.99
CA ASP A 88 -21.78 -6.29 6.39
C ASP A 88 -20.97 -7.33 7.19
N SER A 89 -20.37 -6.89 8.29
CA SER A 89 -19.57 -7.76 9.15
C SER A 89 -19.79 -7.46 10.62
N VAL A 90 -19.51 -8.44 11.47
CA VAL A 90 -19.57 -8.28 12.93
C VAL A 90 -18.20 -8.64 13.49
N VAL A 91 -17.55 -7.67 14.13
CA VAL A 91 -16.23 -7.87 14.73
C VAL A 91 -16.30 -7.45 16.19
N ASN A 92 -15.97 -8.37 17.10
CA ASN A 92 -16.04 -8.17 18.56
C ASN A 92 -17.42 -7.67 19.05
N GLY A 93 -18.50 -8.14 18.42
CA GLY A 93 -19.88 -7.76 18.76
C GLY A 93 -20.33 -6.40 18.23
N VAL A 94 -19.51 -5.70 17.45
CA VAL A 94 -19.87 -4.46 16.77
C VAL A 94 -20.19 -4.76 15.31
N GLU A 95 -21.33 -4.27 14.83
CA GLU A 95 -21.75 -4.38 13.44
C GLU A 95 -21.11 -3.26 12.60
N TYR A 96 -20.63 -3.65 11.42
CA TYR A 96 -20.01 -2.76 10.45
C TYR A 96 -20.71 -2.93 9.10
N PRO A 97 -21.44 -1.91 8.62
CA PRO A 97 -22.11 -1.98 7.33
C PRO A 97 -21.08 -2.00 6.19
N MET A 98 -21.43 -2.64 5.07
CA MET A 98 -20.61 -2.60 3.86
C MET A 98 -20.40 -1.16 3.38
N THR A 99 -19.24 -0.89 2.79
CA THR A 99 -18.84 0.48 2.42
C THR A 99 -18.59 0.64 0.92
N THR A 100 -18.57 -0.46 0.15
CA THR A 100 -18.06 -0.53 -1.24
C THR A 100 -16.58 -0.18 -1.39
N ALA A 101 -15.83 -0.16 -0.28
CA ALA A 101 -14.39 0.09 -0.33
C ALA A 101 -13.67 -1.01 -1.08
N TYR A 102 -12.50 -0.74 -1.66
CA TYR A 102 -11.77 -1.76 -2.41
C TYR A 102 -10.27 -1.52 -2.40
N PHE A 103 -9.53 -2.61 -2.51
CA PHE A 103 -8.09 -2.62 -2.51
C PHE A 103 -7.58 -3.52 -3.63
N ASN A 104 -6.94 -2.91 -4.63
CA ASN A 104 -6.32 -3.61 -5.74
C ASN A 104 -4.79 -3.56 -5.62
N GLN A 105 -4.17 -4.74 -5.57
CA GLN A 105 -2.72 -4.89 -5.61
C GLN A 105 -2.32 -5.85 -6.73
N ILE A 106 -1.05 -5.77 -7.09
CA ILE A 106 -0.37 -6.80 -7.85
C ILE A 106 0.75 -7.36 -6.98
N SER A 107 0.68 -8.65 -6.70
CA SER A 107 1.57 -9.35 -5.79
C SER A 107 2.49 -10.27 -6.57
N ASN A 108 3.79 -10.17 -6.31
CA ASN A 108 4.78 -11.18 -6.71
C ASN A 108 5.74 -11.41 -5.54
N PRO A 109 5.35 -12.28 -4.60
CA PRO A 109 6.15 -12.55 -3.41
C PRO A 109 7.48 -13.23 -3.72
N ALA A 110 7.57 -14.00 -4.82
CA ALA A 110 8.79 -14.68 -5.22
C ALA A 110 9.91 -13.69 -5.61
N SER A 111 9.56 -12.57 -6.26
CA SER A 111 10.48 -11.48 -6.57
C SER A 111 10.57 -10.43 -5.46
N GLY A 112 9.69 -10.50 -4.46
CA GLY A 112 9.67 -9.60 -3.33
C GLY A 112 9.04 -8.24 -3.62
N ILE A 113 8.07 -8.18 -4.53
CA ILE A 113 7.43 -6.93 -4.93
C ILE A 113 5.93 -6.94 -4.63
N LEU A 114 5.44 -5.79 -4.17
CA LEU A 114 4.02 -5.50 -4.02
C LEU A 114 3.71 -4.18 -4.73
N ILE A 115 2.70 -4.16 -5.57
CA ILE A 115 2.36 -3.02 -6.41
C ILE A 115 0.94 -2.60 -6.06
N ALA A 116 0.79 -1.44 -5.44
CA ALA A 116 -0.49 -0.84 -5.22
C ALA A 116 -0.96 -0.08 -6.46
N ASP A 117 -2.06 -0.59 -7.00
CA ASP A 117 -2.81 0.06 -8.06
C ASP A 117 -3.85 1.00 -7.41
N THR A 118 -5.15 0.74 -7.60
CA THR A 118 -6.22 1.62 -7.12
C THR A 118 -6.78 1.12 -5.79
N ASN A 119 -6.94 2.03 -4.83
CA ASN A 119 -7.36 1.70 -3.48
C ASN A 119 -8.24 2.81 -2.90
N ILE A 120 -9.36 2.45 -2.28
CA ILE A 120 -10.29 3.34 -1.59
C ILE A 120 -10.57 2.74 -0.20
N THR A 121 -10.40 3.53 0.86
CA THR A 121 -10.59 3.04 2.23
C THR A 121 -12.08 2.99 2.60
N PRO A 122 -12.50 2.15 3.56
CA PRO A 122 -13.86 2.15 4.10
C PRO A 122 -14.37 3.54 4.48
N SER A 123 -13.53 4.33 5.14
CA SER A 123 -13.88 5.69 5.55
C SER A 123 -14.05 6.70 4.40
N HIS A 124 -13.40 6.46 3.27
CA HIS A 124 -13.59 7.29 2.10
C HIS A 124 -14.84 6.85 1.34
N ALA A 125 -14.95 5.56 1.01
CA ALA A 125 -16.09 5.02 0.27
C ALA A 125 -17.42 5.20 1.03
N GLY A 126 -17.43 4.92 2.34
CA GLY A 126 -18.62 5.03 3.17
C GLY A 126 -19.18 6.45 3.30
N ARG A 127 -18.34 7.49 3.17
CA ARG A 127 -18.79 8.90 3.15
C ARG A 127 -19.39 9.33 1.80
N LEU A 128 -19.14 8.57 0.74
CA LEU A 128 -19.64 8.86 -0.61
C LEU A 128 -20.91 8.08 -0.95
N LEU A 129 -21.41 7.24 -0.05
CA LEU A 129 -22.70 6.57 -0.21
C LEU A 129 -23.86 7.58 -0.11
N ASP A 130 -24.98 7.26 -0.76
CA ASP A 130 -26.22 8.07 -0.67
C ASP A 130 -26.67 8.28 0.78
N ASN A 131 -26.47 7.25 1.62
CA ASN A 131 -26.59 7.33 3.06
C ASN A 131 -25.19 7.14 3.68
N PRO A 132 -24.49 8.24 4.03
CA PRO A 132 -23.15 8.15 4.58
C PRO A 132 -23.11 7.35 5.89
N ILE A 133 -22.08 6.52 6.03
CA ILE A 133 -21.83 5.74 7.24
C ILE A 133 -20.56 6.26 7.93
N GLU A 134 -20.54 6.19 9.26
CA GLU A 134 -19.43 6.68 10.11
C GLU A 134 -18.76 5.58 10.95
N THR A 135 -19.25 4.34 10.84
CA THR A 135 -18.73 3.16 11.55
C THR A 135 -18.04 2.25 10.53
N TYR A 136 -16.75 1.98 10.72
CA TYR A 136 -15.92 1.24 9.75
C TYR A 136 -15.20 0.06 10.42
N PRO A 137 -14.99 -1.05 9.69
CA PRO A 137 -14.34 -2.23 10.25
C PRO A 137 -12.91 -1.91 10.72
N PRO A 138 -12.40 -2.58 11.77
CA PRO A 138 -11.02 -2.39 12.23
C PRO A 138 -9.98 -2.57 11.11
N LEU A 139 -10.16 -3.56 10.23
CA LEU A 139 -9.40 -3.72 8.99
C LEU A 139 -9.83 -2.66 7.96
N SER A 140 -9.29 -1.45 8.07
CA SER A 140 -9.64 -0.30 7.21
C SER A 140 -8.44 0.44 6.63
N HIS A 141 -7.24 0.16 7.11
CA HIS A 141 -6.00 0.77 6.64
C HIS A 141 -5.33 -0.08 5.54
N TRP A 142 -4.74 0.60 4.55
CA TRP A 142 -4.03 -0.06 3.46
C TRP A 142 -2.88 -0.94 3.97
N SER A 143 -2.18 -0.56 5.04
CA SER A 143 -1.03 -1.31 5.57
C SER A 143 -1.39 -2.76 5.91
N ASP A 144 -2.46 -2.96 6.67
CA ASP A 144 -2.95 -4.29 7.06
C ASP A 144 -3.52 -5.03 5.86
N VAL A 145 -4.39 -4.39 5.06
CA VAL A 145 -5.00 -5.05 3.89
C VAL A 145 -3.94 -5.50 2.88
N ALA A 146 -2.98 -4.63 2.55
CA ALA A 146 -1.92 -4.94 1.61
C ALA A 146 -0.97 -6.00 2.16
N PHE A 147 -0.71 -6.02 3.48
CA PHE A 147 0.00 -7.12 4.12
C PHE A 147 -0.74 -8.44 3.96
N LEU A 148 -2.03 -8.48 4.29
CA LEU A 148 -2.85 -9.69 4.17
C LEU A 148 -2.93 -10.18 2.71
N GLN A 149 -3.04 -9.28 1.73
CA GLN A 149 -3.02 -9.60 0.30
C GLN A 149 -1.63 -10.05 -0.21
N TYR A 150 -0.56 -9.71 0.52
CA TYR A 150 0.81 -10.12 0.21
C TYR A 150 1.22 -11.41 0.93
N LEU A 151 0.45 -11.85 1.94
CA LEU A 151 0.72 -13.10 2.64
C LEU A 151 0.81 -14.26 1.65
N GLY A 152 1.80 -15.11 1.87
CA GLY A 152 1.98 -16.35 1.14
C GLY A 152 2.37 -17.48 2.10
N PRO A 153 2.51 -18.71 1.61
CA PRO A 153 2.75 -19.89 2.45
C PRO A 153 4.11 -19.88 3.19
N ARG A 154 4.98 -18.90 2.93
CA ARG A 154 6.28 -18.73 3.56
C ARG A 154 6.54 -17.25 3.87
N PRO A 155 7.40 -16.91 4.85
CA PRO A 155 7.92 -15.55 5.00
C PRO A 155 8.66 -15.17 3.72
N LEU A 156 8.19 -14.13 3.04
CA LEU A 156 8.70 -13.74 1.73
C LEU A 156 9.42 -12.39 1.86
N PRO A 157 10.59 -12.22 1.20
CA PRO A 157 11.34 -10.98 1.31
C PRO A 157 10.56 -9.86 0.63
N LEU A 158 10.08 -8.86 1.36
CA LEU A 158 9.54 -7.66 0.76
C LEU A 158 10.69 -6.70 0.43
N ARG A 159 11.05 -6.62 -0.85
CA ARG A 159 12.16 -5.81 -1.38
C ARG A 159 11.68 -4.49 -1.97
N PHE A 160 10.49 -4.49 -2.57
CA PHE A 160 9.96 -3.36 -3.29
C PHE A 160 8.46 -3.17 -3.00
N VAL A 161 8.07 -1.91 -2.79
CA VAL A 161 6.66 -1.51 -2.88
C VAL A 161 6.52 -0.44 -3.96
N VAL A 162 5.57 -0.62 -4.87
CA VAL A 162 5.22 0.37 -5.88
C VAL A 162 3.86 0.97 -5.55
N ARG A 163 3.69 2.28 -5.65
CA ARG A 163 2.40 2.98 -5.59
C ARG A 163 2.18 3.63 -6.95
N ILE A 164 1.26 3.12 -7.75
CA ILE A 164 1.02 3.59 -9.12
C ILE A 164 0.04 4.76 -9.12
N SER A 165 0.25 5.67 -10.06
CA SER A 165 -0.67 6.74 -10.43
C SER A 165 -1.25 7.54 -9.26
N ILE A 166 -0.34 8.04 -8.43
CA ILE A 166 -0.66 8.84 -7.25
C ILE A 166 -1.07 10.25 -7.68
N GLN A 167 -2.26 10.68 -7.26
CA GLN A 167 -2.84 11.96 -7.69
C GLN A 167 -2.43 13.17 -6.84
N ASN A 168 -1.58 12.99 -5.82
CA ASN A 168 -1.29 13.98 -4.78
C ASN A 168 0.21 14.10 -4.43
N VAL A 169 1.12 14.13 -5.41
CA VAL A 169 2.56 14.19 -5.10
C VAL A 169 3.28 15.36 -5.73
N GLU A 170 4.02 16.06 -4.86
CA GLU A 170 5.08 16.98 -5.20
C GLU A 170 6.40 16.21 -5.47
N MET A 171 7.05 16.58 -6.57
CA MET A 171 8.01 15.80 -7.37
C MET A 171 9.45 15.80 -6.83
N TYR A 172 10.04 14.65 -6.44
CA TYR A 172 11.51 14.54 -6.27
C TYR A 172 12.05 13.08 -6.39
N ARG A 173 13.33 12.91 -6.76
CA ARG A 173 14.11 11.69 -6.45
C ARG A 173 14.64 11.82 -5.04
N VAL A 174 14.28 10.92 -4.13
CA VAL A 174 14.42 11.25 -2.72
C VAL A 174 15.07 10.17 -1.87
N LEU A 175 16.19 10.54 -1.28
CA LEU A 175 16.69 9.83 -0.12
C LEU A 175 15.67 10.03 1.00
N HIS A 176 15.23 8.96 1.65
CA HIS A 176 14.29 9.04 2.78
C HIS A 176 14.74 10.02 3.89
N LYS A 177 16.04 10.37 3.93
CA LYS A 177 16.64 11.31 4.87
C LYS A 177 16.46 12.79 4.50
N SER A 178 16.16 13.12 3.25
CA SER A 178 15.91 14.52 2.85
C SER A 178 14.55 14.99 3.35
N GLU A 179 14.30 16.30 3.30
CA GLU A 179 13.02 16.90 3.72
C GLU A 179 11.87 16.35 2.87
N GLU A 180 12.08 16.28 1.55
CA GLU A 180 11.10 15.77 0.58
C GLU A 180 10.82 14.28 0.81
N GLY A 181 11.81 13.53 1.29
CA GLY A 181 11.70 12.07 1.49
C GLY A 181 10.86 11.77 2.71
N ARG A 182 11.03 12.60 3.73
CA ARG A 182 10.16 12.64 4.90
C ARG A 182 8.76 13.11 4.50
N ALA A 183 8.62 14.14 3.66
CA ALA A 183 7.32 14.57 3.17
C ALA A 183 6.57 13.42 2.47
N ILE A 184 7.20 12.71 1.54
CA ILE A 184 6.64 11.52 0.88
C ILE A 184 6.23 10.47 1.91
N LEU A 185 7.08 10.18 2.89
CA LEU A 185 6.77 9.20 3.95
C LEU A 185 5.56 9.60 4.81
N GLY A 186 5.31 10.91 4.98
CA GLY A 186 4.14 11.42 5.70
C GLY A 186 2.83 11.37 4.90
N THR A 187 2.89 11.28 3.57
CA THR A 187 1.69 11.16 2.71
C THR A 187 0.91 9.87 3.02
N PRO A 188 -0.38 9.78 2.65
CA PRO A 188 -1.13 8.52 2.77
C PRO A 188 -0.43 7.32 2.12
N HIS A 189 0.20 7.53 0.96
CA HIS A 189 0.90 6.47 0.22
C HIS A 189 2.20 6.03 0.92
N GLY A 190 3.02 6.96 1.38
CA GLY A 190 4.26 6.63 2.10
C GLY A 190 3.98 6.08 3.50
N SER A 191 3.01 6.64 4.21
CA SER A 191 2.69 6.21 5.58
C SER A 191 2.06 4.82 5.62
N GLY A 192 1.28 4.44 4.61
CA GLY A 192 0.81 3.05 4.46
C GLY A 192 1.97 2.06 4.37
N VAL A 193 2.99 2.36 3.56
CA VAL A 193 4.20 1.51 3.46
C VAL A 193 4.96 1.47 4.78
N ALA A 194 5.16 2.62 5.42
CA ALA A 194 5.83 2.67 6.72
C ALA A 194 5.11 1.83 7.78
N TRP A 195 3.78 1.99 7.90
CA TRP A 195 2.98 1.24 8.86
C TRP A 195 2.97 -0.26 8.58
N MET A 196 2.92 -0.68 7.31
CA MET A 196 3.04 -2.09 6.94
C MET A 196 4.36 -2.69 7.48
N LEU A 197 5.48 -1.98 7.29
CA LEU A 197 6.79 -2.42 7.77
C LEU A 197 6.91 -2.39 9.29
N ILE A 198 6.33 -1.39 9.96
CA ILE A 198 6.34 -1.25 11.43
C ILE A 198 5.47 -2.33 12.09
N GLN A 199 4.27 -2.55 11.58
CA GLN A 199 3.26 -3.39 12.23
C GLN A 199 3.50 -4.89 12.01
N HIS A 200 4.03 -5.27 10.84
CA HIS A 200 4.15 -6.67 10.46
C HIS A 200 5.59 -7.22 10.52
N GLN A 201 6.47 -6.63 11.33
CA GLN A 201 7.86 -7.09 11.49
C GLN A 201 8.01 -8.56 11.88
N LYS A 202 7.03 -9.15 12.57
CA LYS A 202 7.03 -10.58 12.90
C LYS A 202 7.06 -11.48 11.66
N HIS A 203 6.44 -11.03 10.57
CA HIS A 203 6.34 -11.78 9.32
C HIS A 203 7.33 -11.28 8.27
N LEU A 204 7.53 -9.96 8.19
CA LEU A 204 8.42 -9.35 7.21
C LEU A 204 9.88 -9.31 7.68
N GLY A 205 10.15 -9.47 8.97
CA GLY A 205 11.42 -9.11 9.60
C GLY A 205 11.49 -7.61 9.90
N VAL A 206 12.54 -7.19 10.63
CA VAL A 206 12.85 -5.77 10.79
C VAL A 206 13.38 -5.24 9.47
N ARG A 207 12.59 -4.44 8.78
CA ARG A 207 12.89 -3.88 7.46
C ARG A 207 13.17 -2.39 7.53
N ARG A 208 14.10 -1.94 6.69
CA ARG A 208 14.46 -0.52 6.56
C ARG A 208 14.06 0.00 5.19
N LEU A 209 13.51 1.21 5.17
CA LEU A 209 13.29 1.93 3.93
C LEU A 209 14.59 2.58 3.47
N GLU A 210 15.15 2.10 2.36
CA GLU A 210 16.44 2.59 1.86
C GLU A 210 16.27 3.82 0.98
N LYS A 211 15.26 3.80 0.10
CA LYS A 211 15.09 4.81 -0.95
C LYS A 211 13.63 4.90 -1.37
N VAL A 212 13.22 6.09 -1.76
CA VAL A 212 11.97 6.31 -2.50
C VAL A 212 12.26 7.05 -3.81
N MET A 213 11.65 6.62 -4.90
CA MET A 213 11.76 7.27 -6.20
C MET A 213 10.38 7.62 -6.72
N VAL A 214 10.20 8.86 -7.15
CA VAL A 214 9.09 9.24 -8.03
C VAL A 214 9.49 8.92 -9.47
N PHE A 215 8.62 8.22 -10.20
CA PHE A 215 8.79 7.90 -11.61
C PHE A 215 7.47 8.05 -12.37
N TYR A 216 7.54 8.07 -13.70
CA TYR A 216 6.39 8.23 -14.59
C TYR A 216 6.36 7.11 -15.61
N ALA A 217 5.16 6.77 -16.11
CA ALA A 217 5.02 5.88 -17.24
C ALA A 217 5.80 6.46 -18.46
N PRO A 218 6.53 5.62 -19.22
CA PRO A 218 7.43 6.11 -20.27
C PRO A 218 6.69 6.58 -21.53
N LYS A 219 5.46 6.11 -21.76
CA LYS A 219 4.68 6.44 -22.97
C LYS A 219 3.76 7.62 -22.68
N GLU A 220 3.88 8.68 -23.50
CA GLU A 220 3.12 9.92 -23.33
C GLU A 220 1.59 9.74 -23.44
N GLY A 221 1.13 8.75 -24.21
CA GLY A 221 -0.29 8.40 -24.36
C GLY A 221 -0.85 7.47 -23.28
N ASP A 222 -0.08 7.16 -22.24
CA ASP A 222 -0.57 6.32 -21.15
C ASP A 222 -1.50 7.13 -20.22
N LEU A 223 -2.75 6.68 -20.09
CA LEU A 223 -3.73 7.28 -19.17
C LEU A 223 -3.26 7.24 -17.70
N TRP A 224 -2.24 6.43 -17.40
CA TRP A 224 -1.62 6.28 -16.09
C TRP A 224 -0.37 7.17 -15.88
N ARG A 225 -0.20 8.26 -16.63
CA ARG A 225 0.93 9.22 -16.53
C ARG A 225 1.04 9.97 -15.19
N TRP A 226 0.15 9.70 -14.24
CA TRP A 226 0.33 10.21 -12.89
C TRP A 226 1.66 9.72 -12.30
N PRO A 227 2.32 10.52 -11.45
CA PRO A 227 3.54 10.08 -10.79
C PRO A 227 3.29 8.74 -10.09
N SER A 228 4.35 7.97 -9.88
CA SER A 228 4.31 6.70 -9.17
C SER A 228 5.49 6.68 -8.18
N LEU A 229 5.33 6.01 -7.04
CA LEU A 229 6.40 5.83 -6.06
C LEU A 229 6.95 4.42 -6.15
N LEU A 230 8.25 4.28 -6.04
CA LEU A 230 8.94 3.02 -5.82
C LEU A 230 9.76 3.12 -4.54
N PHE A 231 9.48 2.23 -3.59
CA PHE A 231 10.15 2.11 -2.31
C PHE A 231 11.10 0.91 -2.34
N TRP A 232 12.36 1.11 -1.97
CA TRP A 232 13.35 0.04 -1.77
C TRP A 232 13.42 -0.33 -0.29
N ILE A 233 13.38 -1.62 -0.01
CA ILE A 233 13.27 -2.19 1.34
C ILE A 233 14.39 -3.23 1.53
N ALA A 234 15.11 -3.12 2.65
CA ALA A 234 16.16 -4.05 3.06
C ALA A 234 15.85 -4.69 4.41
#